data_AF-A0A7V4A076-F1
#
_entry.id   AF-A0A7V4A076-F1
#
_cell.length_a   1.000
_cell.length_b   1.000
_cell.length_c   1.000
_cell.angle_alpha   90.00
_cell.angle_beta   90.00
_cell.angle_gamma   90.00
#
_symmetry.space_group_name_H-M   'P 1'
#
loop_
_entity.id
_entity.type
_entity.pdbx_description
1 polymer ?
#
loop_
_entity_poly.entity_id
_entity_poly.type
_entity_poly.pdbx_seq_one_letter_code
_entity_poly.pdbx_strand_id
1 'polypeptide(L)'
;MLEALGFLLLFALALRMGTRLPPAALGVWLNLLWFVYQNELGSGWLTYLKGLGAGLFLATGYGHPGLAWALTPWPLLLYLRFDLREFLLYLPAMGEGMLLGALFYLAGFRRR
;
A
#
# COMPACT_ATOMS: atom_id res chain seq x y z
N MET A 1 -1.70 2.89 14.87
CA MET A 1 -0.66 1.89 14.55
C MET A 1 -1.23 0.51 14.21
N LEU A 2 -2.28 0.02 14.91
CA LEU A 2 -2.89 -1.29 14.61
C LEU A 2 -3.43 -1.42 13.18
N GLU A 3 -4.02 -0.37 12.63
CA GLU A 3 -4.54 -0.41 11.25
C GLU A 3 -3.45 -0.62 10.18
N ALA A 4 -2.26 -0.05 10.38
CA ALA A 4 -1.13 -0.26 9.47
C ALA A 4 -0.66 -1.73 9.47
N LEU A 5 -0.79 -2.44 10.60
CA LEU A 5 -0.56 -3.89 10.65
C LEU A 5 -1.65 -4.64 9.87
N GLY A 6 -2.89 -4.16 9.91
CA GLY A 6 -3.99 -4.69 9.09
C GLY A 6 -3.66 -4.67 7.60
N PHE A 7 -3.12 -3.55 7.09
CA PHE A 7 -2.64 -3.49 5.71
C PHE A 7 -1.52 -4.49 5.42
N LEU A 8 -0.53 -4.62 6.31
CA LEU A 8 0.57 -5.56 6.13
C LEU A 8 0.10 -7.03 6.11
N LEU A 9 -0.93 -7.38 6.88
CA LEU A 9 -1.55 -8.71 6.82
C LEU A 9 -2.23 -8.96 5.47
N LEU A 10 -2.99 -7.98 4.97
CA LEU A 10 -3.61 -8.07 3.64
C LEU A 10 -2.55 -8.14 2.52
N PHE A 11 -1.47 -7.39 2.67
CA PHE A 11 -0.33 -7.43 1.75
C PHE A 11 0.38 -8.79 1.76
N ALA A 12 0.63 -9.35 2.94
CA ALA A 12 1.21 -10.68 3.08
C ALA A 12 0.30 -11.77 2.48
N LEU A 13 -1.02 -11.63 2.66
CA LEU A 13 -2.01 -12.50 2.02
C LEU A 13 -1.94 -12.39 0.49
N ALA A 14 -1.86 -11.18 -0.05
CA ALA A 14 -1.70 -10.95 -1.50
C ALA A 14 -0.42 -11.60 -2.03
N LEU A 15 0.72 -11.47 -1.33
CA LEU A 15 1.95 -12.17 -1.73
C LEU A 15 1.78 -13.69 -1.72
N ARG A 16 1.12 -14.25 -0.71
CA ARG A 16 0.84 -15.70 -0.63
C ARG A 16 -0.05 -16.17 -1.80
N MET A 17 -1.06 -15.38 -2.14
CA MET A 17 -1.99 -15.67 -3.24
C MET A 17 -1.39 -15.41 -4.63
N GLY A 18 -0.27 -14.69 -4.73
CA GLY A 18 0.45 -14.45 -6.00
C GLY A 18 0.94 -15.72 -6.70
N THR A 19 0.92 -16.87 -6.02
CA THR A 19 1.15 -18.19 -6.63
C THR A 19 -0.03 -18.70 -7.46
N ARG A 20 -1.23 -18.16 -7.24
CA ARG A 20 -2.49 -18.59 -7.86
C ARG A 20 -3.13 -17.52 -8.74
N LEU A 21 -2.83 -16.24 -8.49
CA LEU A 21 -3.46 -15.11 -9.15
C LEU A 21 -2.40 -14.09 -9.59
N PRO A 22 -2.66 -13.32 -10.67
CA PRO A 22 -1.75 -12.28 -11.13
C PRO A 22 -1.46 -11.24 -10.03
N PRO A 23 -0.18 -10.94 -9.71
CA PRO A 23 0.18 -10.00 -8.65
C PRO A 23 -0.40 -8.59 -8.83
N ALA A 24 -0.51 -8.12 -10.08
CA ALA A 24 -1.12 -6.83 -10.38
C ALA A 24 -2.61 -6.80 -10.02
N ALA A 25 -3.36 -7.86 -10.35
CA ALA A 25 -4.78 -7.95 -10.02
C ALA A 25 -4.98 -7.98 -8.49
N LEU A 26 -4.15 -8.74 -7.78
CA LEU A 26 -4.16 -8.76 -6.32
C LEU A 26 -3.85 -7.39 -5.72
N GLY A 27 -2.86 -6.68 -6.26
CA GLY A 27 -2.54 -5.32 -5.84
C GLY A 27 -3.69 -4.34 -6.07
N VAL A 28 -4.41 -4.44 -7.19
CA VAL A 28 -5.57 -3.58 -7.52
C VAL A 28 -6.68 -3.80 -6.49
N TRP A 29 -7.03 -5.06 -6.22
CA TRP A 29 -8.06 -5.38 -5.24
C TRP A 29 -7.65 -5.02 -3.82
N LEU A 30 -6.40 -5.27 -3.45
CA LEU A 30 -5.84 -4.88 -2.15
C LEU A 30 -5.95 -3.36 -1.94
N ASN A 31 -5.56 -2.59 -2.95
CA ASN A 31 -5.61 -1.13 -2.91
C ASN A 31 -7.05 -0.62 -2.79
N LEU A 32 -7.97 -1.16 -3.59
CA LEU A 32 -9.40 -0.82 -3.53
C LEU A 32 -10.03 -1.16 -2.19
N LEU A 33 -9.83 -2.38 -1.69
CA LEU A 33 -10.39 -2.81 -0.41
C LEU A 33 -9.85 -1.96 0.74
N TRP A 34 -8.55 -1.68 0.70
CA TRP A 34 -7.91 -0.82 1.70
C TRP A 34 -8.43 0.62 1.64
N PHE A 35 -8.60 1.17 0.44
CA PHE A 35 -9.16 2.49 0.23
C PHE A 35 -10.59 2.59 0.78
N VAL A 36 -11.48 1.67 0.38
CA VAL A 36 -12.88 1.65 0.83
C VAL A 36 -12.95 1.49 2.35
N TYR A 37 -12.17 0.56 2.93
CA TYR A 37 -12.13 0.39 4.37
C TYR A 37 -11.74 1.68 5.09
N GLN A 38 -10.67 2.34 4.63
CA GLN A 38 -10.18 3.57 5.26
C GLN A 38 -11.10 4.76 5.06
N ASN A 39 -11.85 4.80 3.96
CA ASN A 39 -12.81 5.87 3.68
C ASN A 39 -14.10 5.75 4.49
N GLU A 40 -14.61 4.52 4.66
CA GLU A 40 -15.92 4.28 5.27
C GLU A 40 -15.86 3.98 6.77
N LEU A 41 -14.83 3.27 7.23
CA LEU A 41 -14.78 2.69 8.59
C LEU A 41 -13.47 2.98 9.34
N GLY A 42 -12.39 3.27 8.61
CA GLY A 42 -11.06 3.42 9.17
C GLY A 42 -10.73 4.85 9.58
N SER A 43 -9.42 5.08 9.73
CA SER A 43 -8.86 6.36 10.17
C SER A 43 -8.62 7.39 9.04
N GLY A 44 -9.13 7.14 7.83
CA GLY A 44 -9.04 8.06 6.69
C GLY A 44 -7.75 7.99 5.87
N TRP A 45 -7.55 9.00 5.03
CA TRP A 45 -6.57 8.95 3.92
C TRP A 45 -5.10 8.93 4.37
N LEU A 46 -4.77 9.48 5.53
CA LEU A 46 -3.41 9.43 6.07
C LEU A 46 -2.98 7.98 6.37
N THR A 47 -3.87 7.21 7.01
CA THR A 47 -3.60 5.79 7.31
C THR A 47 -3.62 4.94 6.05
N TYR A 48 -4.52 5.26 5.12
CA TYR A 48 -4.53 4.66 3.79
C TYR A 48 -3.16 4.78 3.10
N LEU A 49 -2.63 6.00 3.02
CA LEU A 49 -1.35 6.29 2.35
C LEU A 49 -0.14 5.71 3.09
N LYS A 50 -0.16 5.67 4.43
CA LYS A 50 0.87 4.98 5.21
C LYS A 50 0.92 3.49 4.87
N GLY A 51 -0.24 2.83 4.79
CA GLY A 51 -0.35 1.44 4.35
C GLY A 51 0.23 1.26 2.94
N LEU A 52 -0.25 2.05 1.98
CA LEU A 52 0.24 1.98 0.59
C LEU A 52 1.73 2.23 0.47
N GLY A 53 2.29 3.23 1.18
CA GLY A 53 3.72 3.51 1.18
C GLY A 53 4.53 2.30 1.63
N ALA A 54 4.09 1.62 2.70
CA ALA A 54 4.75 0.41 3.19
C ALA A 54 4.67 -0.72 2.15
N GLY A 55 3.48 -0.95 1.58
CA GLY A 55 3.28 -1.97 0.55
C GLY A 55 4.06 -1.71 -0.73
N LEU A 56 4.12 -0.46 -1.18
CA LEU A 56 4.85 -0.05 -2.38
C LEU A 56 6.35 -0.26 -2.19
N PHE A 57 6.90 0.12 -1.03
CA PHE A 57 8.31 -0.14 -0.71
C PHE A 57 8.59 -1.64 -0.67
N LEU A 58 7.77 -2.42 0.03
CA LEU A 58 7.95 -3.87 0.14
C LEU A 58 7.82 -4.57 -1.23
N ALA A 59 6.82 -4.20 -2.04
CA ALA A 59 6.61 -4.77 -3.36
C ALA A 59 7.80 -4.49 -4.29
N THR A 60 8.34 -3.26 -4.24
CA THR A 60 9.52 -2.88 -5.00
C THR A 60 10.76 -3.61 -4.48
N GLY A 61 10.96 -3.64 -3.16
CA GLY A 61 12.10 -4.28 -2.51
C GLY A 61 12.16 -5.80 -2.73
N TYR A 62 11.01 -6.48 -2.80
CA TYR A 62 10.93 -7.91 -3.10
C TYR A 62 10.82 -8.25 -4.60
N GLY A 63 10.90 -7.26 -5.50
CA GLY A 63 10.93 -7.51 -6.95
C GLY A 63 9.57 -7.87 -7.56
N HIS A 64 8.47 -7.30 -7.05
CA HIS A 64 7.11 -7.49 -7.58
C HIS A 64 6.61 -6.22 -8.28
N PRO A 65 7.08 -5.89 -9.51
CA PRO A 65 6.77 -4.63 -10.18
C PRO A 65 5.28 -4.43 -10.47
N GLY A 66 4.57 -5.49 -10.86
CA GLY A 66 3.12 -5.40 -11.10
C GLY A 66 2.33 -5.07 -9.83
N LEU A 67 2.81 -5.53 -8.67
CA LEU A 67 2.17 -5.25 -7.38
C LEU A 67 2.53 -3.84 -6.89
N ALA A 68 3.78 -3.41 -7.10
CA ALA A 68 4.21 -2.04 -6.80
C ALA A 68 3.41 -1.00 -7.61
N TRP A 69 3.21 -1.25 -8.92
CA TRP A 69 2.38 -0.39 -9.76
C TRP A 69 0.94 -0.30 -9.27
N ALA A 70 0.34 -1.45 -8.93
CA ALA A 70 -1.04 -1.52 -8.49
C ALA A 70 -1.29 -0.83 -7.13
N LEU A 71 -0.24 -0.68 -6.31
CA LEU A 71 -0.26 0.00 -5.01
C LEU A 71 0.03 1.51 -5.10
N THR A 72 0.17 2.07 -6.29
CA THR A 72 0.11 3.53 -6.45
C THR A 72 -1.23 4.08 -5.93
N PRO A 73 -1.32 5.32 -5.43
CA PRO A 73 -2.53 5.84 -4.78
C PRO A 73 -3.62 6.26 -5.78
N TRP A 74 -3.82 5.48 -6.85
CA TRP A 74 -4.78 5.76 -7.91
C TRP A 74 -6.25 5.87 -7.42
N PRO A 75 -6.75 5.12 -6.42
CA PRO A 75 -8.12 5.31 -5.93
C PRO A 75 -8.31 6.69 -5.30
N LEU A 76 -7.33 7.14 -4.51
CA LEU A 76 -7.36 8.48 -3.92
C LEU A 76 -7.24 9.57 -5.00
N LEU A 77 -6.39 9.38 -6.01
CA LEU A 77 -6.31 10.31 -7.14
C LEU A 77 -7.65 10.43 -7.88
N LEU A 78 -8.34 9.31 -8.11
CA LEU A 78 -9.68 9.31 -8.71
C LEU A 78 -10.70 10.01 -7.80
N TYR A 79 -10.67 9.73 -6.50
CA TYR A 79 -11.55 10.35 -5.51
C TYR A 79 -11.38 11.88 -5.47
N LEU A 80 -10.13 12.34 -5.49
CA LEU A 80 -9.75 13.76 -5.56
C LEU A 80 -9.92 14.37 -6.95
N ARG A 81 -10.45 13.63 -7.94
CA ARG A 81 -10.59 14.08 -9.34
C ARG A 81 -9.29 14.61 -9.93
N PHE A 82 -8.17 13.99 -9.55
CA PHE A 82 -6.81 14.36 -9.92
C PHE A 82 -6.37 15.76 -9.44
N ASP A 83 -6.96 16.28 -8.35
CA ASP A 83 -6.40 17.46 -7.68
C ASP A 83 -5.07 17.12 -7.00
N LEU A 84 -3.98 17.40 -7.72
CA LEU A 84 -2.62 17.16 -7.25
C LEU A 84 -2.23 18.07 -6.08
N ARG A 85 -2.84 19.26 -5.94
CA ARG A 85 -2.50 20.18 -4.84
C ARG A 85 -2.96 19.61 -3.52
N GLU A 86 -4.19 19.11 -3.49
CA GLU A 86 -4.73 18.43 -2.32
C GLU A 86 -3.94 17.14 -2.03
N PHE A 87 -3.65 16.33 -3.06
CA PHE A 87 -2.85 15.11 -2.90
C PHE A 87 -1.46 15.35 -2.30
N LEU A 88 -0.77 16.43 -2.70
CA LEU A 88 0.57 16.76 -2.20
C LEU A 88 0.61 16.97 -0.68
N LEU A 89 -0.48 17.43 -0.07
CA LEU A 89 -0.56 17.60 1.39
C LEU A 89 -0.45 16.27 2.15
N TYR A 90 -0.81 15.17 1.50
CA TYR A 90 -0.78 13.83 2.10
C TYR A 90 0.46 13.02 1.72
N LEU A 91 1.30 13.52 0.81
CA LEU A 91 2.53 12.84 0.36
C LEU A 91 3.49 12.48 1.51
N PRO A 92 3.67 13.30 2.57
CA PRO A 92 4.50 12.93 3.72
C PRO A 92 4.04 11.63 4.40
N ALA A 93 2.72 11.38 4.51
CA ALA A 93 2.18 10.17 5.12
C ALA A 93 2.55 8.92 4.31
N MET A 94 2.59 9.02 2.98
CA MET A 94 3.06 7.94 2.12
C MET A 94 4.56 7.67 2.35
N GLY A 95 5.38 8.72 2.48
CA GLY A 95 6.80 8.60 2.82
C GLY A 95 7.05 7.92 4.17
N GLU A 96 6.29 8.27 5.21
CA GLU A 96 6.33 7.59 6.50
C GLU A 96 6.00 6.09 6.36
N GLY A 97 5.00 5.78 5.53
CA GLY A 97 4.66 4.42 5.16
C GLY A 97 5.83 3.68 4.51
N MET A 98 6.51 4.31 3.55
CA MET A 98 7.69 3.72 2.89
C MET A 98 8.83 3.46 3.88
N LEU A 99 9.06 4.37 4.84
CA LEU A 99 10.04 4.16 5.90
C LEU A 99 9.69 2.95 6.77
N LEU A 100 8.40 2.79 7.12
CA LEU A 100 7.92 1.60 7.83
C LEU A 100 8.09 0.34 6.97
N GLY A 101 7.78 0.39 5.68
CA GLY A 101 8.05 -0.69 4.73
C GLY A 101 9.54 -1.04 4.65
N ALA A 102 10.43 -0.05 4.70
CA ALA A 102 11.86 -0.26 4.76
C ALA A 102 12.26 -0.96 6.05
N LEU A 103 11.76 -0.53 7.20
CA LEU A 103 12.02 -1.22 8.48
C LEU A 103 11.55 -2.68 8.44
N PHE A 104 10.39 -2.98 7.87
CA PHE A 104 9.92 -4.36 7.71
C PHE A 104 10.75 -5.17 6.70
N TYR A 105 11.16 -4.54 5.59
CA TYR A 105 12.05 -5.17 4.61
C TYR A 105 13.40 -5.55 5.23
N LEU A 106 13.95 -4.68 6.07
CA LEU A 106 15.16 -4.93 6.85
C LEU A 106 14.88 -5.96 7.96
N ALA A 107 13.76 -5.90 8.68
CA ALA A 107 13.46 -6.88 9.73
C ALA A 107 13.28 -8.30 9.17
N GLY A 108 12.70 -8.43 7.98
CA GLY A 108 12.62 -9.68 7.22
C GLY A 108 13.85 -9.91 6.33
N PHE A 109 15.01 -9.37 6.72
CA PHE A 109 16.17 -9.09 5.86
C PHE A 109 16.42 -10.19 4.82
N ARG A 110 16.18 -9.78 3.57
CA ARG A 110 16.71 -10.27 2.30
C ARG A 110 16.86 -11.79 2.25
N ARG A 111 15.94 -12.46 1.55
CA ARG A 111 16.15 -13.80 0.97
C ARG A 111 17.61 -13.86 0.47
N ARG A 112 18.49 -14.41 1.29
CA ARG A 112 19.82 -14.88 0.96
C ARG A 112 19.68 -16.39 0.97
#